data_AF-A0A1G2EXM7-F1
#
_entry.id   AF-A0A1G2EXM7-F1
#
_cell.length_a   1.000
_cell.length_b   1.000
_cell.length_c   1.000
_cell.angle_alpha   90.00
_cell.angle_beta   90.00
_cell.angle_gamma   90.00
#
_symmetry.space_group_name_H-M   'P 1'
#
loop_
_entity.id
_entity.type
_entity.pdbx_description
1 polymer ?
#
loop_
_entity_poly.entity_id
_entity_poly.type
_entity_poly.pdbx_seq_one_letter_code
_entity_poly.pdbx_strand_id
1 'polypeptide(L)'
;MVIIKGRNKMPYIAPKDRQKLDPLIDELAEKIVAEAKGYEYDGAFAGLLNYTCTRLALKIIKLQFGKVRYWLLAIVCGTFKNVADEFYRRMGVPYEDKQIAKSGDVDLFKEFTKDIERL
;
A
#
# COMPACT_ATOMS: atom_id res chain seq x y z
N MET A 1 5.38 -14.45 24.00
CA MET A 1 4.26 -13.72 23.36
C MET A 1 4.30 -12.26 23.78
N VAL A 2 5.01 -11.41 23.04
CA VAL A 2 5.08 -9.98 23.34
C VAL A 2 3.89 -9.30 22.69
N ILE A 3 2.88 -8.97 23.50
CA ILE A 3 1.78 -8.11 23.06
C ILE A 3 2.34 -6.69 22.97
N ILE A 4 2.62 -6.22 21.75
CA ILE A 4 2.97 -4.80 21.51
C ILE A 4 1.70 -3.96 21.70
N LYS A 5 1.40 -3.62 22.95
CA LYS A 5 0.45 -2.56 23.31
C LYS A 5 1.03 -1.22 22.87
N GLY A 6 0.63 -0.73 21.69
CA GLY A 6 1.07 0.60 21.23
C GLY A 6 0.85 1.01 19.77
N ARG A 7 0.14 0.28 18.90
CA ARG A 7 -0.16 0.76 17.53
C ARG A 7 -1.26 1.83 17.50
N ASN A 8 -1.03 2.93 18.20
CA ASN A 8 -1.88 4.12 18.11
C ASN A 8 -1.66 4.76 16.73
N LYS A 9 -2.61 4.53 15.83
CA LYS A 9 -2.91 5.25 14.58
C LYS A 9 -1.73 5.96 13.92
N MET A 10 -0.95 5.28 13.08
CA MET A 10 -0.09 5.95 12.10
C MET A 10 -0.95 6.82 11.17
N PRO A 11 -0.94 8.15 11.30
CA PRO A 11 -1.65 9.03 10.39
C PRO A 11 -0.63 9.49 9.33
N TYR A 12 -0.66 8.93 8.10
CA TYR A 12 0.26 9.38 7.04
C TYR A 12 0.15 10.89 6.79
N ILE A 13 -1.03 11.44 7.05
CA ILE A 13 -1.32 12.88 7.14
C ILE A 13 -2.30 13.14 8.30
N ALA A 14 -2.31 14.39 8.78
CA ALA A 14 -3.20 14.82 9.86
C ALA A 14 -4.67 14.74 9.43
N PRO A 15 -5.62 14.47 10.36
CA PRO A 15 -7.04 14.34 10.01
C PRO A 15 -7.64 15.54 9.26
N LYS A 16 -7.22 16.76 9.60
CA LYS A 16 -7.66 17.99 8.92
C LYS A 16 -7.28 18.03 7.44
N ASP A 17 -6.18 17.39 7.06
CA ASP A 17 -5.70 17.38 5.68
C ASP A 17 -6.46 16.31 4.88
N ARG A 18 -6.88 15.22 5.53
CA ARG A 18 -7.75 14.19 4.95
C ARG A 18 -9.09 14.75 4.51
N GLN A 19 -9.73 15.58 5.33
CA GLN A 19 -11.02 16.21 4.99
C GLN A 19 -11.00 16.99 3.67
N LYS A 20 -9.82 17.48 3.25
CA LYS A 20 -9.65 18.18 1.98
C LYS A 20 -9.38 17.24 0.79
N LEU A 21 -8.89 16.04 1.05
CA LEU A 21 -8.43 15.09 0.04
C LEU A 21 -9.42 13.93 -0.15
N ASP A 22 -10.01 13.43 0.93
CA ASP A 22 -10.90 12.25 0.93
C ASP A 22 -12.02 12.37 -0.12
N PRO A 23 -12.78 13.49 -0.23
CA PRO A 23 -13.82 13.58 -1.25
C PRO A 23 -13.29 13.47 -2.69
N LEU A 24 -12.08 13.98 -2.95
CA LEU A 24 -11.45 13.89 -4.28
C LEU A 24 -10.90 12.49 -4.54
N ILE A 25 -10.43 11.81 -3.50
CA ILE A 25 -9.98 10.41 -3.57
C ILE A 25 -11.17 9.50 -3.84
N ASP A 26 -12.29 9.72 -3.16
CA ASP A 26 -13.53 8.96 -3.33
C ASP A 26 -14.04 9.11 -4.77
N GLU A 27 -14.14 10.35 -5.28
CA GLU A 27 -14.57 10.60 -6.66
C GLU A 27 -13.63 9.92 -7.68
N LEU A 28 -12.31 10.00 -7.47
CA LEU A 28 -11.34 9.40 -8.37
C LEU A 28 -11.40 7.86 -8.34
N ALA A 29 -11.62 7.27 -7.17
CA ALA A 29 -11.80 5.83 -7.01
C ALA A 29 -13.05 5.34 -7.76
N GLU A 30 -14.17 6.05 -7.63
CA GLU A 30 -15.40 5.73 -8.37
C GLU A 30 -15.18 5.76 -9.88
N LYS A 31 -14.47 6.78 -10.40
CA LYS A 31 -14.13 6.86 -11.83
C LYS A 31 -13.24 5.71 -12.28
N ILE A 32 -12.21 5.34 -11.51
CA ILE A 32 -11.34 4.20 -11.83
C ILE A 32 -12.17 2.91 -11.91
N VAL A 33 -13.05 2.68 -10.95
CA VAL A 33 -13.90 1.48 -10.92
C VAL A 33 -14.90 1.48 -12.07
N ALA A 34 -15.51 2.62 -12.38
CA ALA A 34 -16.43 2.75 -13.50
C ALA A 34 -15.74 2.46 -14.85
N GLU A 35 -14.54 3.01 -15.05
CA GLU A 35 -13.75 2.79 -16.26
C GLU A 35 -13.27 1.32 -16.35
N ALA A 36 -12.85 0.73 -15.24
CA ALA A 36 -12.41 -0.67 -15.19
C ALA A 36 -13.50 -1.65 -15.65
N LYS A 37 -14.78 -1.35 -15.41
CA LYS A 37 -15.93 -2.17 -15.85
C LYS A 37 -16.07 -2.22 -17.38
N GLY A 38 -15.45 -1.30 -18.12
CA GLY A 38 -15.42 -1.32 -19.58
C GLY A 38 -14.47 -2.37 -20.17
N TYR A 39 -13.66 -3.03 -19.33
CA TYR A 39 -12.69 -4.04 -19.76
C TYR A 39 -13.21 -5.46 -19.48
N GLU A 40 -12.79 -6.43 -20.30
CA GLU A 40 -13.25 -7.82 -20.23
C GLU A 40 -12.54 -8.68 -19.16
N TYR A 41 -11.84 -8.08 -18.19
CA TYR A 41 -11.15 -8.83 -17.13
C TYR A 41 -11.13 -8.08 -15.79
N ASP A 42 -11.29 -8.84 -14.70
CA ASP A 42 -11.44 -8.30 -13.34
C ASP A 42 -10.22 -7.49 -12.84
N GLY A 43 -9.04 -7.74 -13.41
CA GLY A 43 -7.79 -7.07 -13.04
C GLY A 43 -7.60 -5.68 -13.64
N ALA A 44 -8.50 -5.19 -14.49
CA ALA A 44 -8.30 -3.96 -15.27
C ALA A 44 -8.06 -2.70 -14.42
N PHE A 45 -8.67 -2.64 -13.24
CA PHE A 45 -8.46 -1.54 -12.29
C PHE A 45 -6.98 -1.34 -11.92
N ALA A 46 -6.16 -2.40 -11.95
CA ALA A 46 -4.75 -2.33 -11.57
C ALA A 46 -3.94 -1.44 -12.53
N GLY A 47 -4.20 -1.54 -13.83
CA GLY A 47 -3.56 -0.70 -14.84
C GLY A 47 -3.97 0.77 -14.70
N LEU A 48 -5.28 1.02 -14.50
CA LEU A 48 -5.83 2.36 -14.30
C LEU A 48 -5.32 3.01 -13.01
N LEU A 49 -5.25 2.25 -11.92
CA LEU A 49 -4.69 2.70 -10.65
C LEU A 49 -3.20 3.05 -10.80
N ASN A 50 -2.42 2.18 -11.46
CA ASN A 50 -1.00 2.42 -11.70
C ASN A 50 -0.76 3.70 -12.52
N TYR A 51 -1.51 3.87 -13.62
CA TYR A 51 -1.46 5.10 -14.43
C TYR A 51 -1.80 6.33 -13.60
N THR A 52 -2.88 6.24 -12.80
CA THR A 52 -3.37 7.35 -11.99
C THR A 52 -2.35 7.77 -10.93
N CYS A 53 -1.78 6.82 -10.17
CA CYS A 53 -0.74 7.09 -9.18
C CYS A 53 0.51 7.71 -9.82
N THR A 54 0.96 7.14 -10.95
CA THR A 54 2.12 7.66 -11.69
C THR A 54 1.88 9.09 -12.16
N ARG A 55 0.73 9.35 -12.77
CA ARG A 55 0.36 10.68 -13.27
C ARG A 55 0.20 11.70 -12.14
N LEU A 56 -0.40 11.31 -11.02
CA LEU A 56 -0.57 12.16 -9.84
C LEU A 56 0.79 12.57 -9.28
N ALA A 57 1.70 11.62 -9.06
CA ALA A 57 3.04 11.92 -8.54
C ALA A 57 3.84 12.85 -9.46
N LEU A 58 3.80 12.61 -10.78
CA LEU A 58 4.47 13.48 -11.76
C LEU A 58 3.86 14.89 -11.80
N LYS A 59 2.53 15.01 -11.68
CA LYS A 59 1.85 16.31 -11.58
C LYS A 59 2.26 17.06 -10.32
N ILE A 60 2.32 16.37 -9.16
CA ILE A 60 2.77 16.98 -7.90
C ILE A 60 4.21 17.49 -8.05
N ILE A 61 5.12 16.69 -8.60
CA ILE A 61 6.50 17.12 -8.87
C ILE A 61 6.52 18.39 -9.74
N LYS A 62 5.77 18.39 -10.84
CA LYS A 62 5.73 19.52 -11.78
C LYS A 62 5.16 20.79 -11.14
N LEU A 63 4.05 20.68 -10.39
CA LEU A 63 3.40 21.81 -9.73
C LEU A 63 4.27 22.39 -8.60
N GLN A 64 4.93 21.53 -7.82
CA GLN A 64 5.72 21.96 -6.67
C GLN A 64 7.12 22.46 -7.04
N PHE A 65 7.77 21.84 -8.04
CA PHE A 65 9.20 22.06 -8.31
C PHE A 65 9.51 22.52 -9.74
N GLY A 66 8.53 22.49 -10.66
CA GLY A 66 8.68 22.92 -12.06
C GLY A 66 9.53 22.00 -12.96
N LYS A 67 10.44 21.20 -12.38
CA LYS A 67 11.32 20.26 -13.10
C LYS A 67 11.62 19.02 -12.28
N VAL A 68 11.86 17.90 -12.98
CA VAL A 68 12.26 16.62 -12.36
C VAL A 68 13.74 16.68 -11.98
N ARG A 69 14.06 16.13 -10.81
CA ARG A 69 15.43 15.91 -10.31
C ARG A 69 15.54 14.49 -9.79
N TYR A 70 16.73 13.89 -9.86
CA TYR A 70 16.92 12.49 -9.46
C TYR A 70 16.45 12.19 -8.03
N TRP A 71 16.75 13.06 -7.07
CA TRP A 71 16.31 12.88 -5.68
C TRP A 71 14.78 12.89 -5.52
N LEU A 72 14.03 13.58 -6.40
CA LEU A 72 12.56 13.51 -6.41
C LEU A 72 12.08 12.14 -6.87
N LEU A 73 12.76 11.53 -7.85
CA LEU A 73 12.45 10.16 -8.29
C LEU A 73 12.71 9.17 -7.15
N ALA A 74 13.85 9.30 -6.47
CA ALA A 74 14.17 8.44 -5.32
C ALA A 74 13.12 8.54 -4.21
N ILE A 75 12.68 9.76 -3.86
CA ILE A 75 11.62 9.99 -2.86
C ILE A 75 10.28 9.39 -3.31
N VAL A 76 9.86 9.62 -4.56
CA VAL A 76 8.58 9.09 -5.05
C VAL A 76 8.60 7.56 -5.10
N CYS A 77 9.68 6.96 -5.61
CA CYS A 77 9.84 5.51 -5.62
C CYS A 77 9.82 4.93 -4.20
N GLY A 78 10.56 5.53 -3.26
CA GLY A 78 10.55 5.13 -1.85
C GLY A 78 9.15 5.27 -1.22
N THR A 79 8.42 6.33 -1.56
CA THR A 79 7.04 6.53 -1.09
C THR A 79 6.11 5.43 -1.60
N PHE A 80 6.17 5.08 -2.88
CA PHE A 80 5.38 3.99 -3.44
C PHE A 80 5.75 2.62 -2.88
N LYS A 81 7.03 2.37 -2.62
CA LYS A 81 7.47 1.16 -1.92
C LYS A 81 6.86 1.08 -0.52
N ASN A 82 6.91 2.17 0.24
CA ASN A 82 6.28 2.24 1.56
C ASN A 82 4.76 2.01 1.50
N VAL A 83 4.07 2.55 0.49
CA VAL A 83 2.64 2.31 0.26
C VAL A 83 2.36 0.82 0.03
N ALA A 84 3.13 0.17 -0.85
CA ALA A 84 2.97 -1.25 -1.16
C ALA A 84 3.23 -2.15 0.07
N ASP A 85 4.32 -1.90 0.79
CA ASP A 85 4.70 -2.69 1.98
C ASP A 85 3.66 -2.55 3.08
N GLU A 86 3.14 -1.34 3.27
CA GLU A 86 2.13 -1.07 4.28
C GLU A 86 0.77 -1.65 3.94
N PHE A 87 0.40 -1.64 2.65
CA PHE A 87 -0.79 -2.35 2.16
C PHE A 87 -0.68 -3.84 2.46
N TYR A 88 0.44 -4.47 2.13
CA TYR A 88 0.66 -5.90 2.41
C TYR A 88 0.65 -6.19 3.92
N ARG A 89 1.36 -5.39 4.70
CA ARG A 89 1.44 -5.55 6.17
C ARG A 89 0.08 -5.44 6.85
N ARG A 90 -0.81 -4.57 6.37
CA ARG A 90 -2.13 -4.34 7.00
C ARG A 90 -3.25 -5.19 6.42
N MET A 91 -3.17 -5.56 5.16
CA MET A 91 -4.26 -6.27 4.46
C MET A 91 -3.88 -7.71 4.14
N GLY A 92 -2.65 -7.94 3.67
CA GLY A 92 -2.13 -9.27 3.33
C GLY A 92 -1.88 -10.13 4.57
N VAL A 93 -1.06 -9.64 5.50
CA VAL A 93 -0.66 -10.42 6.69
C VAL A 93 -1.87 -10.94 7.50
N PRO A 94 -2.91 -10.14 7.82
CA PRO A 94 -4.07 -10.67 8.55
C PRO A 94 -4.89 -11.70 7.76
N TYR A 95 -4.85 -11.66 6.42
CA TYR A 95 -5.45 -12.68 5.58
C TYR A 95 -4.59 -13.97 5.62
N GLU A 96 -3.27 -13.84 5.50
CA GLU A 96 -2.34 -14.97 5.58
C GLU A 96 -2.40 -15.67 6.95
N ASP A 97 -2.46 -14.92 8.05
CA ASP A 97 -2.62 -15.46 9.40
C ASP A 97 -3.86 -16.38 9.50
N LYS A 98 -4.97 -15.98 8.88
CA LYS A 98 -6.19 -16.80 8.81
C LYS A 98 -6.00 -18.05 7.96
N GLN A 99 -5.28 -17.93 6.86
CA GLN A 99 -4.99 -19.06 5.97
C GLN A 99 -4.04 -20.06 6.63
N ILE A 100 -3.03 -19.61 7.36
CA ILE A 100 -2.12 -20.44 8.17
C ILE A 100 -2.91 -21.19 9.25
N ALA A 101 -3.78 -20.49 9.98
CA ALA A 101 -4.62 -21.13 11.01
C ALA A 101 -5.56 -22.21 10.43
N LYS A 102 -5.98 -22.05 9.16
CA LYS A 102 -6.88 -22.98 8.47
C LYS A 102 -6.16 -24.17 7.82
N SER A 103 -5.03 -23.92 7.17
CA SER A 103 -4.38 -24.89 6.28
C SER A 103 -3.03 -25.40 6.81
N GLY A 104 -2.54 -24.85 7.92
CA GLY A 104 -1.16 -25.02 8.36
C GLY A 104 -0.21 -24.03 7.67
N ASP A 105 0.95 -23.83 8.28
CA ASP A 105 2.05 -23.05 7.70
C ASP A 105 3.06 -23.98 7.00
N VAL A 106 4.05 -23.40 6.33
CA VAL A 106 5.22 -24.15 5.83
C VAL A 106 6.00 -24.69 7.04
N ASP A 107 6.15 -26.01 7.09
CA ASP A 107 6.79 -26.75 8.18
C ASP A 107 8.23 -26.28 8.48
N LEU A 108 9.02 -25.97 7.45
CA LEU A 108 10.37 -25.45 7.60
C LEU A 108 10.45 -24.16 8.44
N PHE A 109 9.44 -23.28 8.41
CA PHE A 109 9.48 -22.08 9.26
C PHE A 109 9.56 -22.44 10.76
N LYS A 110 8.90 -23.52 11.16
CA LYS A 110 8.95 -24.02 12.53
C LYS A 110 10.33 -24.60 12.88
N GLU A 111 10.99 -25.26 11.94
CA GLU A 111 12.35 -25.79 12.14
C GLU A 111 13.35 -24.65 12.33
N PHE A 112 13.37 -23.69 11.40
CA PHE A 112 14.29 -22.57 11.45
C PHE A 112 14.04 -21.66 12.68
N THR A 113 12.78 -21.50 13.10
CA THR A 113 12.46 -20.76 14.33
C THR A 113 13.10 -21.42 15.56
N LYS A 114 13.08 -22.76 15.66
CA LYS A 114 13.73 -23.48 16.77
C LYS A 114 15.25 -23.32 16.75
N ASP A 115 15.85 -23.29 15.57
CA ASP A 115 17.30 -23.08 15.45
C ASP A 115 17.70 -21.68 15.91
N ILE A 116 16.91 -20.66 15.58
CA ILE A 116 17.10 -19.29 16.06
C ILE A 116 16.93 -19.21 17.58
N GLU A 117 15.94 -19.89 18.15
CA GLU A 117 15.70 -19.90 19.61
C GLU A 117 16.81 -20.60 20.42
N ARG A 118 17.69 -21.36 19.77
CA ARG A 118 18.83 -22.04 20.38
C ARG A 118 20.13 -21.23 20.34
N LEU A 119 20.17 -20.11 19.62
CA LEU A 119 21.28 -19.15 19.60
C LEU A 119 21.29 -18.30 20.87
#